data_AF-I3TSA2-F1
#
_entry.id   AF-I3TSA2-F1
#
_cell.length_a   1.000
_cell.length_b   1.000
_cell.length_c   1.000
_cell.angle_alpha   90.00
_cell.angle_beta   90.00
_cell.angle_gamma   90.00
#
_symmetry.space_group_name_H-M   'P 1'
#
loop_
_entity.id
_entity.type
_entity.pdbx_description
1 polymer ?
#
loop_
_entity_poly.entity_id
_entity_poly.type
_entity_poly.pdbx_seq_one_letter_code
_entity_poly.pdbx_strand_id
1 'polypeptide(L)'
;MSAFIATAFARNDAGATIHLFFGFETASKEAVFTMKLDAELPAAFMAEAAAEDRPASQVVRELMRDYIERRRQSRDDDTYLHRKVEAGRASIRAGQGRSNDEVKADFAARRAGLAGSDA
;
A
#
# COMPACT_ATOMS: atom_id res chain seq x y z
N MET A 1 9.22 -29.36 10.20
CA MET A 1 9.45 -28.72 11.51
C MET A 1 10.85 -28.11 11.45
N SER A 2 10.97 -26.88 10.95
CA SER A 2 12.27 -26.25 10.74
C SER A 2 12.51 -25.22 11.83
N ALA A 3 13.26 -25.63 12.85
CA ALA A 3 13.88 -24.71 13.79
C ALA A 3 15.11 -24.10 13.11
N PHE A 4 15.14 -22.78 12.96
CA PHE A 4 16.36 -22.06 12.62
C PHE A 4 16.74 -21.20 13.82
N ILE A 5 17.82 -21.60 14.48
CA ILE A 5 18.46 -20.83 15.56
C ILE A 5 19.10 -19.60 14.91
N ALA A 6 18.56 -18.42 15.22
CA ALA A 6 19.21 -17.16 14.88
C ALA A 6 20.38 -16.94 15.85
N THR A 7 21.59 -17.33 15.45
CA THR A 7 22.79 -16.97 16.20
C THR A 7 23.14 -15.51 15.92
N ALA A 8 22.70 -14.61 16.79
CA ALA A 8 23.09 -13.20 16.79
C ALA A 8 24.51 -13.07 17.37
N PHE A 9 25.51 -12.77 16.53
CA PHE A 9 26.85 -12.40 17.00
C PHE A 9 26.94 -10.88 17.10
N ALA A 10 26.75 -10.36 18.32
CA ALA A 10 26.95 -8.94 18.61
C ALA A 10 28.43 -8.69 18.91
N ARG A 11 29.13 -7.95 18.05
CA ARG A 11 30.39 -7.29 18.42
C ARG A 11 30.24 -5.79 18.18
N ASN A 12 30.33 -5.06 19.28
CA ASN A 12 30.20 -3.61 19.38
C ASN A 12 31.45 -2.92 18.86
N ASP A 13 31.29 -2.10 17.82
CA ASP A 13 31.79 -0.73 17.72
C ASP A 13 31.49 -0.21 16.29
N ALA A 14 30.77 0.91 16.20
CA ALA A 14 30.35 1.60 14.96
C ALA A 14 29.26 0.91 14.10
N GLY A 15 28.04 0.86 14.64
CA GLY A 15 26.81 0.62 13.86
C GLY A 15 26.49 -0.85 13.67
N ALA A 16 25.46 -1.33 14.38
CA ALA A 16 24.97 -2.69 14.30
C ALA A 16 24.53 -3.01 12.85
N THR A 17 25.36 -3.75 12.13
CA THR A 17 25.01 -4.30 10.83
C THR A 17 24.34 -5.64 11.08
N ILE A 18 23.02 -5.66 11.11
CA ILE A 18 22.24 -6.90 11.28
C ILE A 18 21.91 -7.43 9.88
N HIS A 19 22.50 -8.57 9.53
CA HIS A 19 22.13 -9.31 8.33
C HIS A 19 20.81 -10.05 8.60
N LEU A 20 19.70 -9.39 8.28
CA LEU A 20 18.40 -10.04 8.28
C LEU A 20 18.27 -10.88 6.99
N PHE A 21 18.37 -12.20 7.14
CA PHE A 21 18.17 -13.13 6.03
C PHE A 21 16.68 -13.23 5.70
N PHE A 22 16.22 -12.41 4.76
CA PHE A 22 14.87 -12.48 4.22
C PHE A 22 14.86 -13.33 2.94
N GLY A 23 14.54 -14.62 3.03
CA GLY A 23 14.47 -15.49 1.84
C GLY A 23 13.20 -15.28 1.00
N PHE A 24 13.11 -14.24 0.16
CA PHE A 24 11.96 -13.99 -0.71
C PHE A 24 11.89 -15.03 -1.85
N GLU A 25 10.84 -15.85 -1.88
CA GLU A 25 10.61 -16.76 -3.01
C GLU A 25 10.01 -15.97 -4.18
N THR A 26 10.86 -15.64 -5.14
CA THR A 26 10.47 -15.34 -6.52
C THR A 26 11.36 -16.16 -7.42
N ALA A 27 10.77 -16.84 -8.40
CA ALA A 27 11.43 -17.79 -9.30
C ALA A 27 12.92 -17.45 -9.56
N SER A 28 13.81 -18.20 -8.91
CA SER A 28 15.25 -18.33 -9.17
C SER A 28 16.27 -17.27 -8.73
N LYS A 29 16.07 -16.47 -7.66
CA LYS A 29 17.20 -15.82 -6.95
C LYS A 29 16.80 -15.36 -5.54
N GLU A 30 17.44 -15.92 -4.51
CA GLU A 30 17.37 -15.37 -3.15
C GLU A 30 17.99 -13.97 -3.15
N ALA A 31 17.20 -12.95 -2.78
CA ALA A 31 17.67 -11.58 -2.64
C ALA A 31 17.93 -11.27 -1.16
N VAL A 32 19.18 -11.00 -0.80
CA VAL A 32 19.56 -10.61 0.58
C VAL A 32 19.52 -9.08 0.69
N PHE A 33 18.70 -8.56 1.60
CA PHE A 33 18.61 -7.13 1.87
C PHE A 33 19.36 -6.80 3.17
N THR A 34 20.42 -5.99 3.09
CA THR A 34 21.16 -5.51 4.26
C THR A 34 20.89 -4.02 4.44
N MET A 35 20.45 -3.62 5.63
CA MET A 35 20.23 -2.22 5.98
C MET A 35 20.72 -1.93 7.40
N LYS A 36 21.00 -0.67 7.67
CA LYS A 36 21.32 -0.19 9.01
C LYS A 36 20.03 0.30 9.68
N LEU A 37 19.75 -0.24 10.85
CA LEU A 37 18.64 0.17 11.70
C LEU A 37 19.22 0.62 13.04
N ASP A 38 18.50 1.48 13.75
CA ASP A 38 18.78 1.75 15.16
C ASP A 38 18.78 0.41 15.93
N ALA A 39 19.60 0.24 16.96
CA ALA A 39 19.64 -1.01 17.71
C ALA A 39 18.32 -1.35 18.43
N GLU A 40 17.53 -0.33 18.81
CA GLU A 40 16.29 -0.54 19.57
C GLU A 40 15.14 -1.04 18.68
N LEU A 41 15.08 -0.58 17.43
CA LEU A 41 13.96 -0.84 16.53
C LEU A 41 13.83 -2.33 16.10
N PRO A 42 14.90 -3.02 15.68
CA PRO A 42 14.86 -4.45 15.37
C PRO A 42 14.53 -5.30 16.59
N ALA A 43 15.03 -4.91 17.77
CA ALA A 43 14.78 -5.65 19.01
C ALA A 43 13.29 -5.62 19.36
N ALA A 44 12.68 -4.43 19.33
CA ALA A 44 11.24 -4.27 19.52
C ALA A 44 10.45 -5.04 18.45
N PHE A 45 10.83 -4.92 17.18
CA PHE A 45 10.15 -5.62 16.08
C PHE A 45 10.20 -7.14 16.21
N MET A 46 11.35 -7.71 16.61
CA MET A 46 11.47 -9.15 16.83
C MET A 46 10.63 -9.63 18.02
N ALA A 47 10.55 -8.83 19.09
CA ALA A 47 9.73 -9.17 20.25
C ALA A 47 8.24 -9.23 19.89
N GLU A 48 7.73 -8.23 19.16
CA GLU A 48 6.33 -8.20 18.70
C GLU A 48 6.03 -9.31 17.69
N ALA A 49 6.92 -9.54 16.71
CA ALA A 49 6.74 -10.63 15.75
C ALA A 49 6.71 -12.00 16.44
N ALA A 50 7.58 -12.21 17.44
CA ALA A 50 7.58 -13.42 18.25
C ALA A 50 6.32 -13.56 19.12
N ALA A 51 5.79 -12.46 19.66
CA ALA A 51 4.54 -12.46 20.42
C ALA A 51 3.34 -12.86 19.54
N GLU A 52 3.38 -12.54 18.25
CA GLU A 52 2.40 -12.98 17.25
C GLU A 52 2.67 -14.40 16.70
N ASP A 53 3.72 -15.10 17.14
CA ASP A 53 4.21 -16.37 16.58
C ASP A 53 4.48 -16.30 15.06
N ARG A 54 4.88 -15.11 14.59
CA ARG A 54 5.14 -14.83 13.18
C ARG A 54 6.62 -14.62 12.95
N PRO A 55 7.19 -15.21 11.89
CA PRO A 55 8.56 -14.89 11.50
C PRO A 55 8.68 -13.40 11.17
N ALA A 56 9.62 -12.71 11.82
CA ALA A 56 9.95 -11.30 11.50
C ALA A 56 10.20 -11.09 10.00
N SER A 57 10.76 -12.11 9.34
CA SER A 57 11.01 -12.09 7.91
C SER A 57 9.75 -12.09 7.05
N GLN A 58 8.66 -12.67 7.52
CA GLN A 58 7.36 -12.66 6.87
C GLN A 58 6.69 -11.29 6.99
N VAL A 59 6.68 -10.73 8.21
CA VAL A 59 6.09 -9.42 8.50
C VAL A 59 6.73 -8.33 7.63
N VAL A 60 8.06 -8.33 7.48
CA VAL A 60 8.75 -7.36 6.60
C VAL A 60 8.31 -7.48 5.14
N ARG A 61 8.03 -8.68 4.63
CA ARG A 61 7.57 -8.84 3.23
C ARG A 61 6.20 -8.24 3.02
N GLU A 62 5.30 -8.49 3.96
CA GLU A 62 3.95 -7.96 3.92
C GLU A 62 4.01 -6.44 3.96
N LEU A 63 4.77 -5.86 4.90
CA LEU A 63 5.00 -4.41 4.99
C LEU A 63 5.57 -3.81 3.69
N MET A 64 6.50 -4.51 3.03
CA MET A 64 7.06 -4.08 1.75
C MET A 64 6.03 -4.13 0.61
N ARG A 65 5.23 -5.21 0.49
CA ARG A 65 4.18 -5.35 -0.53
C ARG A 65 3.12 -4.26 -0.34
N ASP A 66 2.65 -4.11 0.88
CA ASP A 66 1.72 -3.09 1.30
C ASP A 66 2.19 -1.68 0.96
N TYR A 67 3.47 -1.37 1.22
CA TYR A 67 4.05 -0.07 0.89
C TYR A 67 4.03 0.18 -0.64
N ILE A 68 4.40 -0.82 -1.43
CA ILE A 68 4.38 -0.72 -2.90
C ILE A 68 2.96 -0.53 -3.41
N GLU A 69 2.00 -1.31 -2.91
CA GLU A 69 0.58 -1.24 -3.30
C GLU A 69 0.00 0.12 -2.95
N ARG A 70 0.18 0.60 -1.71
CA ARG A 70 -0.26 1.94 -1.29
C ARG A 70 0.37 3.03 -2.16
N ARG A 71 1.65 2.91 -2.51
CA ARG A 71 2.32 3.92 -3.33
C ARG A 71 1.86 3.89 -4.79
N ARG A 72 1.55 2.71 -5.35
CA ARG A 72 0.96 2.57 -6.68
C ARG A 72 -0.43 3.15 -6.72
N GLN A 73 -1.29 2.76 -5.75
CA GLN A 73 -2.64 3.30 -5.64
C GLN A 73 -2.61 4.83 -5.52
N SER A 74 -1.76 5.39 -4.67
CA SER A 74 -1.61 6.85 -4.56
C SER A 74 -1.19 7.52 -5.88
N ARG A 75 -0.33 6.89 -6.69
CA ARG A 75 0.08 7.44 -7.99
C ARG A 75 -1.02 7.31 -9.05
N ASP A 76 -1.75 6.20 -9.02
CA ASP A 76 -2.85 5.94 -9.93
C ASP A 76 -4.05 6.83 -9.61
N ASP A 77 -4.33 7.06 -8.33
CA ASP A 77 -5.33 8.01 -7.83
C ASP A 77 -4.98 9.43 -8.25
N ASP A 78 -3.71 9.85 -8.10
CA ASP A 78 -3.25 11.18 -8.55
C ASP A 78 -3.41 11.33 -10.07
N THR A 79 -3.07 10.27 -10.83
CA THR A 79 -3.21 10.26 -12.29
C THR A 79 -4.67 10.32 -12.71
N TYR A 80 -5.54 9.56 -12.06
CA TYR A 80 -6.98 9.57 -12.31
C TYR A 80 -7.59 10.93 -11.95
N LEU A 81 -7.24 11.49 -10.79
CA LEU A 81 -7.71 12.80 -10.33
C LEU A 81 -7.27 13.88 -11.32
N HIS A 82 -6.00 13.87 -11.72
CA HIS A 82 -5.47 14.81 -12.70
C HIS A 82 -6.21 14.72 -14.03
N ARG A 83 -6.41 13.51 -14.57
CA ARG A 83 -7.17 13.27 -15.80
C ARG A 83 -8.62 13.75 -15.70
N LYS A 84 -9.30 13.47 -14.57
CA LYS A 84 -10.69 13.90 -14.34
C LYS A 84 -10.79 15.43 -14.28
N VAL A 85 -9.86 16.08 -13.58
CA VAL A 85 -9.81 17.56 -13.49
C VAL A 85 -9.56 18.18 -14.85
N GLU A 86 -8.60 17.67 -15.62
CA GLU A 86 -8.32 18.20 -16.96
C GLU A 86 -9.47 17.96 -17.94
N ALA A 87 -10.14 16.81 -17.88
CA ALA A 87 -11.35 16.55 -18.65
C ALA A 87 -12.49 17.51 -18.27
N GLY A 88 -12.71 17.77 -16.98
CA GLY A 88 -13.70 18.73 -16.50
C GLY A 88 -13.38 20.17 -16.95
N ARG A 89 -12.11 20.58 -16.84
CA ARG A 89 -11.64 21.90 -17.33
C ARG A 89 -11.82 22.03 -18.83
N ALA A 90 -11.51 20.99 -19.61
CA ALA A 90 -11.72 20.97 -21.05
C ALA A 90 -13.21 21.08 -21.42
N SER A 91 -14.09 20.36 -20.71
CA SER A 91 -15.54 20.43 -20.88
C SER A 91 -16.10 21.82 -20.60
N ILE A 92 -15.64 22.48 -19.53
CA ILE A 92 -16.01 23.87 -19.21
C ILE A 92 -15.54 24.81 -20.34
N ARG A 93 -14.28 24.70 -20.77
CA ARG A 93 -13.75 25.51 -21.89
C ARG A 93 -14.51 25.30 -23.20
N ALA A 94 -15.01 24.08 -23.43
CA ALA A 94 -15.83 23.73 -24.59
C ALA A 94 -17.31 24.12 -24.43
N GLY A 95 -17.71 24.73 -23.31
CA GLY A 95 -19.10 25.13 -23.07
C GLY A 95 -20.06 23.96 -22.84
N GLN A 96 -19.54 22.77 -22.53
CA GLN A 96 -20.33 21.55 -22.34
C GLN A 96 -20.87 21.39 -20.91
N GLY A 97 -20.83 22.46 -20.10
CA GLY A 97 -21.36 22.48 -18.75
C GLY A 97 -22.89 22.50 -18.74
N ARG A 98 -23.49 21.80 -17.77
CA ARG A 98 -24.94 21.82 -17.52
C ARG A 98 -25.25 22.66 -16.29
N SER A 99 -26.43 23.29 -16.26
CA SER A 99 -26.86 24.03 -15.07
C SER A 99 -27.19 23.08 -13.92
N ASN A 100 -27.03 23.56 -12.69
CA ASN A 100 -27.34 22.76 -11.50
C ASN A 100 -28.81 22.30 -11.47
N ASP A 101 -29.73 23.16 -11.90
CA ASP A 101 -31.16 22.86 -11.88
C ASP A 101 -31.54 21.80 -12.91
N GLU A 102 -30.93 21.86 -14.11
CA GLU A 102 -31.09 20.84 -15.14
C GLU A 102 -30.56 19.47 -14.68
N VAL A 103 -29.40 19.45 -14.02
CA VAL A 103 -28.83 18.22 -13.45
C VAL A 103 -29.74 17.66 -12.35
N LYS A 104 -30.25 18.50 -11.45
CA LYS A 104 -31.17 18.06 -10.39
C LYS A 104 -32.46 17.45 -10.95
N ALA A 105 -33.03 18.05 -12.00
CA ALA A 105 -34.22 17.54 -12.65
C ALA A 105 -33.99 16.17 -13.30
N ASP A 106 -32.87 15.99 -14.03
CA ASP A 106 -32.48 14.72 -14.65
C ASP A 106 -32.30 13.60 -13.61
N PHE A 107 -31.56 13.87 -12.53
CA PHE A 107 -31.38 12.88 -11.45
C PHE A 107 -32.67 12.59 -10.67
N ALA A 108 -33.57 13.56 -10.51
CA ALA A 108 -34.89 13.33 -9.92
C ALA A 108 -35.74 12.40 -10.80
N ALA A 109 -35.75 12.62 -12.11
CA ALA A 109 -36.46 11.76 -13.06
C ALA A 109 -35.92 10.33 -13.06
N ARG A 110 -34.58 10.14 -13.05
CA ARG A 110 -33.95 8.82 -12.96
C ARG A 110 -34.32 8.06 -11.69
N ARG A 111 -34.32 8.74 -10.54
CA ARG A 111 -34.74 8.12 -9.26
C ARG A 111 -36.20 7.71 -9.27
N ALA A 112 -37.08 8.54 -9.83
CA ALA A 112 -38.50 8.21 -9.97
C ALA A 112 -38.71 6.99 -10.88
N GLY A 113 -37.94 6.87 -11.97
CA GLY A 113 -38.00 5.72 -12.87
C GLY A 113 -37.56 4.39 -12.24
N LEU A 114 -36.54 4.42 -11.36
CA LEU A 114 -36.10 3.23 -10.62
C LEU A 114 -37.10 2.83 -9.52
N ALA A 115 -37.70 3.80 -8.84
CA ALA A 115 -38.74 3.54 -7.83
C ALA A 115 -40.05 3.03 -8.44
N GLY A 116 -40.28 3.27 -9.74
CA GLY A 116 -41.45 2.81 -10.48
C GLY A 116 -41.28 1.45 -11.19
N SER A 117 -40.07 0.86 -11.22
CA SER A 117 -39.85 -0.47 -11.81
C SER A 117 -39.91 -1.62 -10.81
N ASP A 118 -40.06 -1.31 -9.51
CA ASP A 118 -40.16 -2.26 -8.40
C ASP A 118 -41.61 -2.40 -7.85
N ALA A 119 -42.61 -1.96 -8.63
CA ALA A 119 -44.05 -2.09 -8.34
C ALA A 119 -44.77 -2.81 -9.48
#